data_AF-A0A8S9XI02-F1
#
_entry.id   AF-A0A8S9XI02-F1
#
_cell.length_a   1.000
_cell.length_b   1.000
_cell.length_c   1.000
_cell.angle_alpha   90.00
_cell.angle_beta   90.00
_cell.angle_gamma   90.00
#
_symmetry.space_group_name_H-M   'P 1'
#
loop_
_entity.id
_entity.type
_entity.pdbx_description
1 polymer ?
#
loop_
_entity_poly.entity_id
_entity_poly.type
_entity_poly.pdbx_seq_one_letter_code
_entity_poly.pdbx_strand_id
1 'polypeptide(L)' 'MDIKGPESSGKVLDPETRLKVITSYGNIVDIDANIPPRRYYRSGIEMVRMANVYLDEGSLENAFILYMKFMT' A
#
# COMPACT_ATOMS: atom_id res chain seq x y z
N MET A 1 2.85 -6.69 9.93
CA MET A 1 3.83 -5.81 9.26
C MET A 1 3.27 -4.42 9.33
N ASP A 2 3.53 -3.73 10.44
CA ASP A 2 3.13 -2.34 10.60
C ASP A 2 3.94 -1.50 9.61
N ILE A 3 3.27 -0.92 8.63
CA ILE A 3 3.86 0.08 7.76
C ILE A 3 4.07 1.31 8.63
N LYS A 4 5.27 1.45 9.21
CA LYS A 4 5.68 2.67 9.90
C LYS A 4 5.69 3.80 8.86
N GLY A 5 4.58 4.54 8.80
CA GLY A 5 4.54 5.84 8.13
C GLY A 5 5.59 6.78 8.73
N PRO A 6 6.06 7.78 7.97
CA PRO A 6 7.11 8.69 8.44
C PRO A 6 6.67 9.30 9.77
N GLU A 7 7.53 9.14 10.77
CA GLU A 7 7.25 9.59 12.12
C GLU A 7 6.79 11.05 12.11
N SER A 8 5.58 11.28 12.62
CA SER A 8 4.93 12.57 12.66
C SER A 8 5.73 13.53 13.55
N SER A 9 6.68 14.24 12.94
CA SER A 9 7.25 15.46 13.51
C SER A 9 6.22 16.60 13.47
N GLY A 10 5.05 16.40 14.10
CA GLY A 10 4.06 17.44 14.44
C GLY A 10 3.56 18.38 13.33
N LYS A 11 3.93 18.17 12.06
CA LYS A 11 3.52 19.00 10.92
C LYS A 11 2.54 18.23 10.07
N VAL A 12 1.30 18.73 10.04
CA VAL A 12 0.32 18.35 9.03
C VAL A 12 0.92 18.76 7.68
N LEU A 13 1.32 17.77 6.87
CA LEU A 13 1.75 18.00 5.49
C LEU A 13 0.58 18.57 4.70
N ASP A 14 0.87 19.37 3.68
CA ASP A 14 -0.17 19.76 2.75
C ASP A 14 -0.78 18.51 2.09
N PRO A 15 -2.10 18.51 1.79
CA PRO A 15 -2.78 17.33 1.29
C PRO A 15 -2.13 16.71 0.03
N GLU A 16 -1.56 17.55 -0.84
CA GLU A 16 -0.92 17.12 -2.08
C GLU A 16 0.38 16.37 -1.80
N THR A 17 1.22 16.89 -0.91
CA THR A 17 2.46 16.24 -0.47
C THR A 17 2.17 14.93 0.23
N ARG A 18 1.15 14.89 1.10
CA ARG A 18 0.74 13.64 1.76
C ARG A 18 0.31 12.59 0.74
N LEU A 19 -0.48 12.97 -0.25
CA LEU A 19 -0.91 12.05 -1.31
C LEU A 19 0.26 11.56 -2.17
N LYS A 20 1.23 12.44 -2.51
CA LYS A 20 2.46 12.05 -3.23
C LYS A 20 3.27 11.01 -2.46
N VAL A 21 3.42 11.20 -1.15
CA VAL A 21 4.12 10.26 -0.26
C VAL A 21 3.40 8.92 -0.23
N ILE A 22 2.09 8.90 0.01
CA ILE A 22 1.31 7.65 0.05
C ILE A 22 1.35 6.92 -1.30
N THR A 23 1.25 7.66 -2.41
CA THR A 23 1.30 7.10 -3.77
C THR A 23 2.65 6.49 -4.09
N SER A 24 3.76 7.12 -3.65
CA SER A 24 5.10 6.56 -3.87
C SER A 24 5.28 5.22 -3.14
N TYR A 25 4.71 5.04 -1.95
CA TYR A 25 4.70 3.75 -1.25
C TYR A 25 3.87 2.68 -1.98
N GLY A 26 2.75 3.06 -2.58
CA GLY A 26 1.90 2.15 -3.37
C GLY A 26 2.56 1.64 -4.65
N ASN A 27 3.41 2.44 -5.30
CA ASN A 27 4.03 2.10 -6.59
C ASN A 27 5.26 1.17 -6.50
N ILE A 28 5.69 0.78 -5.30
CA ILE A 28 6.90 -0.06 -5.14
C ILE A 28 6.49 -1.54 -5.21
N VAL A 29 6.58 -2.10 -6.42
CA VAL A 29 6.44 -3.54 -6.70
C VAL A 29 7.72 -4.01 -7.39
N ASP A 30 8.38 -4.99 -6.79
CA ASP A 30 9.55 -5.66 -7.37
C ASP A 30 9.16 -7.07 -7.85
N ILE A 31 9.47 -7.37 -9.11
CA ILE A 31 9.13 -8.63 -9.76
C ILE A 31 10.42 -9.39 -10.04
N ASP A 32 10.59 -10.50 -9.32
CA ASP A 32 11.68 -11.45 -9.52
C ASP A 32 11.26 -12.46 -10.59
N ALA A 33 12.01 -12.50 -11.69
CA ALA A 33 11.78 -13.41 -12.81
C ALA A 33 11.94 -14.90 -12.43
N ASN A 34 12.58 -15.22 -11.31
CA ASN A 34 12.70 -16.58 -10.79
C ASN A 34 11.44 -17.04 -10.05
N ILE A 35 10.51 -16.13 -9.74
CA ILE A 35 9.26 -16.47 -9.05
C ILE A 35 8.14 -16.66 -10.09
N PRO A 36 7.45 -17.81 -10.08
CA PRO A 36 6.35 -18.04 -11.02
C PRO A 36 5.24 -16.97 -10.89
N PRO A 37 4.70 -16.44 -12.01
CA PRO A 37 3.64 -15.43 -12.01
C PRO A 37 2.42 -15.78 -11.14
N ARG A 38 2.09 -17.08 -11.06
CA ARG A 38 0.99 -17.59 -10.23
C ARG A 38 1.16 -17.29 -8.74
N ARG A 39 2.40 -17.16 -8.24
CA ARG A 39 2.67 -16.81 -6.84
C ARG A 39 2.30 -15.37 -6.57
N TYR A 40 2.64 -14.45 -7.47
CA TYR A 40 2.24 -13.04 -7.39
C TYR A 40 0.73 -12.87 -7.42
N TYR A 41 0.03 -13.63 -8.27
CA TYR A 41 -1.43 -13.62 -8.30
C TYR A 41 -2.04 -13.98 -6.93
N ARG A 42 -1.55 -15.05 -6.28
CA ARG A 42 -2.04 -15.43 -4.94
C ARG A 42 -1.74 -14.36 -3.88
N SER A 43 -0.53 -13.81 -3.90
CA SER A 43 -0.16 -12.71 -3.00
C SER A 43 -1.03 -11.47 -3.23
N GLY A 44 -1.39 -11.17 -4.49
CA GLY A 44 -2.27 -10.06 -4.85
C GLY A 44 -3.69 -10.22 -4.28
N ILE A 45 -4.25 -11.44 -4.30
CA ILE A 45 -5.56 -11.71 -3.68
C ILE A 45 -5.53 -11.43 -2.17
N GLU A 46 -4.47 -11.84 -1.48
CA GLU A 46 -4.32 -11.54 -0.05
C GLU A 46 -4.11 -10.04 0.21
N MET A 47 -3.42 -9.31 -0.68
CA MET A 47 -3.31 -7.85 -0.59
C MET A 47 -4.68 -7.18 -0.67
N VAL A 48 -5.55 -7.59 -1.60
CA VAL A 48 -6.92 -7.06 -1.71
C VAL A 48 -7.76 -7.42 -0.48
N ARG A 49 -7.62 -8.64 0.06
CA ARG A 49 -8.29 -9.02 1.30
C ARG A 49 -7.89 -8.11 2.45
N MET A 50 -6.59 -7.84 2.62
CA MET A 50 -6.10 -6.93 3.66
C MET A 50 -6.50 -5.47 3.42
N ALA A 51 -6.57 -5.03 2.17
CA ALA A 51 -7.04 -3.68 1.83
C ALA A 51 -8.50 -3.46 2.28
N ASN A 52 -9.36 -4.48 2.14
CA ASN A 52 -10.74 -4.43 2.63
C ASN A 52 -10.80 -4.36 4.15
N VAL A 53 -9.96 -5.13 4.87
CA VAL A 53 -9.90 -5.04 6.34
C VAL A 53 -9.53 -3.63 6.78
N TYR A 54 -8.51 -3.02 6.16
CA TYR A 54 -8.15 -1.63 6.48
C TYR A 54 -9.23 -0.62 6.13
N LEU A 55 -9.99 -0.85 5.07
CA LEU A 55 -11.13 -0.01 4.71
C LEU A 55 -12.22 -0.08 5.77
N ASP A 56 -12.57 -1.29 6.22
CA ASP A 56 -13.59 -1.53 7.26
C ASP A 56 -13.17 -0.96 8.62
N GLU A 57 -11.87 -0.97 8.93
CA GLU A 57 -11.28 -0.36 10.13
C GLU A 57 -11.17 1.18 10.04
N GLY A 58 -11.49 1.79 8.89
CA GLY A 58 -11.37 3.23 8.65
C GLY A 58 -9.94 3.72 8.39
N SER A 59 -8.99 2.79 8.19
CA SER A 59 -7.59 3.08 7.87
C SER A 59 -7.40 3.34 6.38
N LEU A 60 -7.96 4.45 5.90
CA LEU A 60 -8.06 4.77 4.46
C LEU A 60 -6.69 4.87 3.75
N GLU A 61 -5.67 5.42 4.42
CA GLU A 61 -4.32 5.54 3.84
C GLU A 61 -3.68 4.18 3.59
N ASN A 62 -3.83 3.24 4.54
CA ASN A 62 -3.31 1.89 4.42
C ASN A 62 -4.08 1.07 3.37
N ALA A 63 -5.41 1.23 3.33
CA ALA A 63 -6.24 0.62 2.29
C ALA A 63 -5.82 1.11 0.89
N PHE A 64 -5.63 2.43 0.71
CA PHE A 64 -5.19 3.02 -0.55
C PHE A 64 -3.83 2.49 -1.01
N ILE A 65 -2.85 2.38 -0.11
CA ILE A 65 -1.51 1.84 -0.45
C ILE A 65 -1.62 0.41 -0.99
N LEU A 66 -2.41 -0.46 -0.34
CA LEU A 66 -2.57 -1.84 -0.77
C LEU A 66 -3.31 -1.95 -2.10
N TYR A 67 -4.34 -1.13 -2.34
CA TYR A 67 -5.03 -1.09 -3.63
C TYR A 67 -4.10 -0.62 -4.75
N MET A 68 -3.34 0.45 -4.52
CA MET A 68 -2.34 0.93 -5.49
C MET A 68 -1.33 -0.16 -5.81
N LYS A 69 -0.78 -0.81 -4.77
CA LYS A 69 0.21 -1.89 -4.93
C LYS A 69 -0.30 -3.12 -5.69
N PHE A 70 -1.60 -3.37 -5.64
CA PHE A 70 -2.22 -4.44 -6.42
C PHE A 70 -2.43 -4.06 -7.89
N MET A 71 -2.66 -2.77 -8.18
CA MET A 71 -2.91 -2.28 -9.54
C MET A 71 -1.63 -2.01 -10.34
N THR A 72 -0.53 -1.64 -9.68
CA THR A 72 0.79 -1.39 -10.27
C THR A 72 1.49 -2.68 -10.70
#